data_AF-A0A7J7L7E5-F1
#
_entry.id   AF-A0A7J7L7E5-F1
#
_cell.length_a   1.000
_cell.length_b   1.000
_cell.length_c   1.000
_cell.angle_alpha   90.00
_cell.angle_beta   90.00
_cell.angle_gamma   90.00
#
_symmetry.space_group_name_H-M   'P 1'
#
loop_
_entity.id
_entity.type
_entity.pdbx_description
1 polymer ?
#
loop_
_entity_poly.entity_id
_entity_poly.type
_entity_poly.pdbx_seq_one_letter_code
_entity_poly.pdbx_strand_id
1 'polypeptide(L)'
;MRTTLFLSLFLLYLTDTISAQPNNETIYKVSKEMCRGCIGESFQFVFAHNLVRAAKWEFPLLWDFQLERYARWWAEQRKGDCRVQHSFPEDDFKLGENIYWGSGTGWTPANAVSEWAGEEKYYNYASNTCEAGKLCGHYTQIVWRSTTRLGCARVLCDDGDVFMTCNYDPVGNYIGQRPY
;
A
#
# COMPACT_ATOMS: atom_id res chain seq x y z
N MET A 1 -6.39 -38.90 -54.54
CA MET A 1 -6.74 -37.65 -55.25
C MET A 1 -7.68 -36.87 -54.32
N ARG A 2 -7.24 -35.67 -53.88
CA ARG A 2 -7.97 -34.51 -53.29
C ARG A 2 -9.36 -34.76 -52.66
N THR A 3 -9.70 -34.22 -51.49
CA THR A 3 -9.72 -32.77 -51.24
C THR A 3 -9.81 -32.45 -49.74
N THR A 4 -9.19 -31.33 -49.41
CA THR A 4 -8.74 -30.75 -48.15
C THR A 4 -9.84 -30.28 -47.19
N LEU A 5 -9.56 -30.40 -45.89
CA LEU A 5 -10.27 -29.79 -44.76
C LEU A 5 -10.48 -28.27 -44.97
N PHE A 6 -11.72 -27.81 -44.83
CA PHE A 6 -12.06 -26.43 -44.48
C PHE A 6 -12.73 -26.46 -43.12
N LEU A 7 -12.06 -26.07 -42.04
CA LEU A 7 -12.63 -25.57 -40.78
C LEU A 7 -11.52 -25.49 -39.73
N SER A 8 -10.71 -24.42 -39.77
CA SER A 8 -9.93 -23.97 -38.59
C SER A 8 -9.15 -22.69 -38.95
N LEU A 9 -9.86 -21.57 -39.12
CA LEU A 9 -9.18 -20.26 -39.11
C LEU A 9 -10.00 -19.17 -38.40
N PHE A 10 -10.99 -19.55 -37.59
CA PHE A 10 -11.82 -18.62 -36.82
C PHE A 10 -11.66 -18.78 -35.30
N LEU A 11 -10.49 -19.26 -34.85
CA LEU A 11 -10.19 -19.45 -33.42
C LEU A 11 -8.80 -18.96 -33.00
N LEU A 12 -8.08 -18.22 -33.86
CA LEU A 12 -6.75 -17.65 -33.53
C LEU A 12 -6.78 -16.16 -33.16
N TYR A 13 -7.97 -15.54 -33.02
CA TYR A 13 -8.11 -14.13 -32.62
C TYR A 13 -8.69 -13.93 -31.21
N LEU A 14 -8.64 -14.95 -30.35
CA LEU A 14 -9.17 -14.86 -28.97
C LEU A 14 -8.12 -15.20 -27.90
N THR A 15 -6.82 -15.00 -28.18
CA THR A 15 -5.76 -15.30 -27.20
C THR A 15 -5.02 -14.08 -26.64
N ASP A 16 -5.36 -12.85 -27.02
CA ASP A 16 -4.59 -11.64 -26.64
C ASP A 16 -5.26 -10.70 -25.62
N THR A 17 -6.23 -11.17 -24.83
CA THR A 17 -6.79 -10.34 -23.74
C THR A 17 -6.92 -11.08 -22.42
N ILE A 18 -5.81 -11.63 -21.94
CA ILE A 18 -5.64 -11.89 -20.51
C ILE A 18 -4.55 -10.95 -19.98
N SER A 19 -5.02 -9.79 -19.52
CA SER A 19 -4.56 -9.09 -18.32
C SER A 19 -3.06 -8.69 -18.24
N ALA A 20 -2.63 -7.72 -19.04
CA ALA A 20 -1.41 -6.97 -18.73
C ALA A 20 -1.65 -6.07 -17.50
N GLN A 21 -0.71 -6.04 -16.55
CA GLN A 21 -0.77 -5.14 -15.39
C GLN A 21 -0.94 -3.68 -15.86
N PRO A 22 -1.73 -2.85 -15.16
CA PRO A 22 -1.89 -1.46 -15.55
C PRO A 22 -0.54 -0.75 -15.46
N ASN A 23 -0.22 0.05 -16.48
CA ASN A 23 1.01 0.81 -16.50
C ASN A 23 0.98 1.98 -15.49
N ASN A 24 2.15 2.54 -15.17
CA ASN A 24 2.28 3.62 -14.19
C ASN A 24 1.42 4.85 -14.53
N GLU A 25 1.21 5.16 -15.82
CA GLU A 25 0.36 6.28 -16.24
C GLU A 25 -1.12 6.03 -15.90
N THR A 26 -1.60 4.81 -16.10
CA THR A 26 -2.95 4.40 -15.74
C THR A 26 -3.13 4.46 -14.23
N ILE A 27 -2.18 3.91 -13.47
CA ILE A 27 -2.21 3.94 -12.00
C ILE A 27 -2.17 5.38 -11.47
N TYR A 28 -1.39 6.27 -12.10
CA TYR A 28 -1.35 7.68 -11.74
C TYR A 28 -2.71 8.35 -11.94
N LYS A 29 -3.37 8.14 -13.09
CA LYS A 29 -4.69 8.70 -13.39
C LYS A 29 -5.75 8.20 -12.40
N VAL A 30 -5.80 6.89 -12.17
CA VAL A 30 -6.72 6.30 -11.17
C VAL A 30 -6.43 6.85 -9.78
N SER A 31 -5.17 6.95 -9.37
CA SER A 31 -4.81 7.49 -8.05
C SER A 31 -5.22 8.96 -7.90
N LYS A 32 -5.20 9.76 -8.99
CA LYS A 32 -5.72 11.13 -8.98
C LYS A 32 -7.23 11.16 -8.74
N GLU A 33 -7.96 10.23 -9.34
CA GLU A 33 -9.41 10.10 -9.13
C GLU A 33 -9.75 9.61 -7.72
N MET A 34 -8.94 8.71 -7.16
CA MET A 34 -9.07 8.19 -5.79
C MET A 34 -8.55 9.17 -4.73
N CYS A 35 -8.12 10.36 -5.11
CA CYS A 35 -7.54 11.37 -4.21
C CYS A 35 -7.99 12.77 -4.63
N ARG A 36 -9.31 12.98 -4.79
CA ARG A 36 -9.87 14.28 -5.17
C ARG A 36 -9.57 15.31 -4.08
N GLY A 37 -8.69 16.26 -4.39
CA GLY A 37 -8.26 17.31 -3.45
C GLY A 37 -6.89 17.08 -2.82
N CYS A 38 -6.24 15.94 -3.09
CA CYS A 38 -4.91 15.68 -2.59
C CYS A 38 -3.85 16.53 -3.29
N ILE A 39 -2.93 17.06 -2.50
CA ILE A 39 -1.78 17.86 -2.95
C ILE A 39 -0.51 17.37 -2.24
N GLY A 40 0.63 17.47 -2.93
CA GLY A 40 1.94 17.16 -2.36
C GLY A 40 2.04 15.73 -1.80
N GLU A 41 2.27 15.62 -0.49
CA GLU A 41 2.58 14.36 0.21
C GLU A 41 1.43 13.35 0.19
N SER A 42 0.18 13.80 0.36
CA SER A 42 -1.02 12.94 0.33
C SER A 42 -1.10 12.12 -0.95
N PHE A 43 -0.87 12.77 -2.09
CA PHE A 43 -0.85 12.10 -3.39
C PHE A 43 0.33 11.13 -3.53
N GLN A 44 1.52 11.49 -3.01
CA GLN A 44 2.68 10.59 -3.04
C GLN A 44 2.43 9.30 -2.26
N PHE A 45 1.79 9.38 -1.08
CA PHE A 45 1.41 8.19 -0.32
C PHE A 45 0.46 7.29 -1.11
N VAL A 46 -0.70 7.80 -1.52
CA VAL A 46 -1.72 6.95 -2.16
C VAL A 46 -1.25 6.39 -3.49
N PHE A 47 -0.50 7.18 -4.27
CA PHE A 47 0.02 6.73 -5.56
C PHE A 47 1.03 5.59 -5.37
N ALA A 48 1.96 5.73 -4.43
CA ALA A 48 2.92 4.66 -4.13
C ALA A 48 2.24 3.38 -3.64
N HIS A 49 1.20 3.49 -2.79
CA HIS A 49 0.42 2.33 -2.36
C HIS A 49 -0.29 1.66 -3.55
N ASN A 50 -0.89 2.44 -4.43
CA ASN A 50 -1.63 1.93 -5.58
C ASN A 50 -0.71 1.29 -6.63
N LEU A 51 0.55 1.71 -6.75
CA LEU A 51 1.55 1.00 -7.55
C LEU A 51 1.81 -0.41 -6.98
N VAL A 52 1.99 -0.53 -5.66
CA VAL A 52 2.24 -1.82 -4.99
C VAL A 52 1.02 -2.73 -5.13
N ARG A 53 -0.19 -2.21 -4.89
CA ARG A 53 -1.45 -2.97 -4.99
C ARG A 53 -1.76 -3.41 -6.41
N ALA A 54 -1.54 -2.55 -7.40
CA ALA A 54 -1.71 -2.91 -8.80
C ALA A 54 -0.83 -4.12 -9.17
N ALA A 55 0.44 -4.15 -8.73
CA ALA A 55 1.32 -5.29 -8.98
C ALA A 55 0.82 -6.63 -8.41
N LYS A 56 -0.16 -6.61 -7.49
CA LYS A 56 -0.83 -7.79 -6.91
C LYS A 56 -2.27 -7.97 -7.37
N TRP A 57 -2.72 -7.20 -8.38
CA TRP A 57 -4.10 -7.17 -8.85
C TRP A 57 -5.12 -6.72 -7.80
N GLU A 58 -4.67 -5.95 -6.80
CA GLU A 58 -5.53 -5.42 -5.77
C GLU A 58 -6.13 -4.07 -6.18
N PHE A 59 -7.38 -3.83 -5.77
CA PHE A 59 -8.08 -2.57 -6.04
C PHE A 59 -7.35 -1.37 -5.42
N PRO A 60 -7.34 -0.19 -6.06
CA PRO A 60 -6.68 0.99 -5.51
C PRO A 60 -7.33 1.44 -4.20
N LEU A 61 -6.53 2.03 -3.32
CA LEU A 61 -6.99 2.69 -2.11
C LEU A 61 -7.53 4.08 -2.43
N LEU A 62 -8.63 4.42 -1.77
CA LEU A 62 -9.24 5.76 -1.73
C LEU A 62 -8.60 6.56 -0.60
N TRP A 63 -8.22 7.81 -0.87
CA TRP A 63 -7.76 8.71 0.19
C TRP A 63 -8.93 9.17 1.05
N ASP A 64 -8.77 9.08 2.37
CA ASP A 64 -9.75 9.51 3.36
C ASP A 64 -9.15 10.64 4.22
N PHE A 65 -9.69 11.84 4.08
CA PHE A 65 -9.24 13.03 4.82
C PHE A 65 -9.51 12.96 6.32
N GLN A 66 -10.39 12.07 6.80
CA GLN A 66 -10.54 11.81 8.23
C GLN A 66 -9.39 10.95 8.75
N LEU A 67 -8.99 9.92 7.99
CA LEU A 67 -7.81 9.12 8.31
C LEU A 67 -6.53 9.95 8.25
N GLU A 68 -6.38 10.84 7.26
CA GLU A 68 -5.25 11.78 7.20
C GLU A 68 -5.17 12.66 8.46
N ARG A 69 -6.32 13.16 8.92
CA ARG A 69 -6.38 14.00 10.13
C ARG A 69 -6.00 13.21 11.38
N TYR A 70 -6.43 11.96 11.45
CA TYR A 70 -6.07 11.06 12.54
C TYR A 70 -4.56 10.73 12.51
N ALA A 71 -4.02 10.36 11.35
CA ALA A 71 -2.60 10.14 11.14
C ALA A 71 -1.78 11.38 11.52
N ARG A 72 -2.24 12.57 11.13
CA ARG A 72 -1.61 13.86 11.47
C ARG A 72 -1.63 14.11 12.96
N TRP A 73 -2.76 13.91 13.62
CA TRP A 73 -2.87 14.05 15.07
C TRP A 73 -1.84 13.19 15.79
N TRP A 74 -1.71 11.91 15.39
CA TRP A 74 -0.74 11.02 16.01
C TRP A 74 0.70 11.40 15.70
N ALA A 75 1.01 11.72 14.44
CA ALA A 75 2.35 12.15 14.05
C ALA A 75 2.81 13.38 14.83
N GLU A 76 1.93 14.36 15.09
CA GLU A 76 2.26 15.51 15.93
C GLU A 76 2.58 15.11 17.39
N GLN A 77 1.96 14.04 17.94
CA GLN A 77 2.30 13.51 19.27
C GLN A 77 3.69 12.86 19.33
N ARG A 78 4.32 12.57 18.18
CA ARG A 78 5.64 11.93 18.08
C ARG A 78 6.77 12.90 17.78
N LYS A 79 6.49 14.18 17.49
CA LYS A 79 7.54 15.12 17.09
C LYS A 79 8.66 15.30 18.12
N GLY A 80 8.33 15.23 19.40
CA GLY A 80 9.32 15.41 20.46
C GLY A 80 10.30 14.25 20.66
N ASP A 81 9.96 13.04 20.19
CA ASP A 81 10.78 11.83 20.42
C ASP A 81 11.00 10.93 19.20
N CYS A 82 10.31 11.22 18.10
CA CYS A 82 10.30 10.47 16.85
C CYS A 82 10.08 8.95 17.01
N ARG A 83 9.48 8.50 18.12
CA ARG A 83 9.38 7.08 18.44
C ARG A 83 8.39 6.37 17.54
N VAL A 84 8.82 5.21 17.02
CA VAL A 84 7.96 4.25 16.32
C VAL A 84 7.05 3.56 17.34
N GLN A 85 5.88 4.14 17.56
CA GLN A 85 4.86 3.61 18.46
C GLN A 85 3.49 3.78 17.81
N HIS A 86 2.67 2.73 17.87
CA HIS A 86 1.30 2.76 17.36
C HIS A 86 0.39 3.75 18.09
N SER A 87 -0.57 4.33 17.37
CA SER A 87 -1.52 5.33 17.91
C SER A 87 -2.59 4.74 18.83
N PHE A 88 -2.66 3.42 18.91
CA PHE A 88 -3.58 2.65 19.74
C PHE A 88 -2.84 1.45 20.38
N PRO A 89 -3.37 0.88 21.47
CA PRO A 89 -2.83 -0.34 22.07
C PRO A 89 -2.78 -1.49 21.08
N GLU A 90 -1.78 -2.38 21.19
CA GLU A 90 -1.50 -3.47 20.22
C GLU A 90 -2.68 -4.46 19.98
N ASP A 91 -3.71 -4.43 20.82
CA ASP A 91 -4.91 -5.29 20.70
C ASP A 91 -6.21 -4.52 20.37
N ASP A 92 -6.15 -3.22 20.14
CA ASP A 92 -7.31 -2.37 19.81
C ASP A 92 -7.36 -2.11 18.29
N PHE A 93 -7.72 -3.16 17.52
CA PHE A 93 -7.73 -3.23 16.04
C PHE A 93 -8.78 -2.33 15.35
N LYS A 94 -8.89 -1.07 15.73
CA LYS A 94 -9.86 -0.14 15.12
C LYS A 94 -9.47 0.30 13.72
N LEU A 95 -8.17 0.39 13.44
CA LEU A 95 -7.58 0.77 12.16
C LEU A 95 -6.32 -0.07 11.94
N GLY A 96 -5.93 -0.27 10.68
CA GLY A 96 -4.56 -0.68 10.38
C GLY A 96 -3.63 0.52 10.50
N GLU A 97 -2.35 0.28 10.79
CA GLU A 97 -1.37 1.35 10.88
C GLU A 97 0.04 0.89 10.46
N ASN A 98 0.67 1.65 9.58
CA ASN A 98 2.09 1.54 9.28
C ASN A 98 2.80 2.79 9.78
N ILE A 99 4.00 2.64 10.35
CA ILE A 99 4.81 3.73 10.86
C ILE A 99 6.21 3.66 10.23
N TYR A 100 6.77 4.83 9.96
CA TYR A 100 8.09 4.99 9.42
C TYR A 100 8.87 6.02 10.25
N TRP A 101 10.11 5.69 10.55
CA TRP A 101 11.11 6.63 11.04
C TRP A 101 12.29 6.61 10.06
N GLY A 102 12.83 7.79 9.77
CA GLY A 102 14.05 7.90 8.97
C GLY A 102 14.89 9.07 9.45
N SER A 103 16.20 8.84 9.54
CA SER A 103 17.13 9.86 10.01
C SER A 103 17.32 11.00 9.00
N GLY A 104 17.29 12.24 9.49
CA GLY A 104 17.35 13.46 8.69
C GLY A 104 16.07 13.76 7.91
N THR A 105 16.08 14.87 7.18
CA THR A 105 14.86 15.47 6.61
C THR A 105 14.45 14.95 5.23
N GLY A 106 15.34 14.18 4.57
CA GLY A 106 15.24 13.82 3.16
C GLY A 106 14.22 12.73 2.83
N TRP A 107 13.60 12.10 3.82
CA TRP A 107 12.65 11.01 3.60
C TRP A 107 11.32 11.52 3.06
N THR A 108 10.89 10.92 1.94
CA THR A 108 9.63 11.22 1.27
C THR A 108 8.58 10.14 1.55
N PRO A 109 7.28 10.46 1.41
CA PRO A 109 6.20 9.46 1.44
C PRO A 109 6.46 8.24 0.56
N ALA A 110 6.98 8.45 -0.66
CA ALA A 110 7.28 7.36 -1.58
C ALA A 110 8.40 6.45 -1.05
N ASN A 111 9.39 6.99 -0.32
CA ASN A 111 10.42 6.17 0.31
C ASN A 111 9.84 5.28 1.41
N ALA A 112 9.00 5.83 2.30
CA ALA A 112 8.37 5.04 3.36
C ALA A 112 7.55 3.88 2.79
N VAL A 113 6.73 4.14 1.77
CA VAL A 113 5.94 3.10 1.10
C VAL A 113 6.82 2.07 0.40
N SER A 114 7.93 2.49 -0.21
CA SER A 114 8.89 1.57 -0.82
C SER A 114 9.58 0.66 0.20
N GLU A 115 9.93 1.17 1.38
CA GLU A 115 10.54 0.37 2.46
C GLU A 115 9.54 -0.65 3.01
N TRP A 116 8.30 -0.22 3.29
CA TRP A 116 7.22 -1.11 3.71
C TRP A 116 6.90 -2.18 2.66
N ALA A 117 6.80 -1.80 1.38
CA ALA A 117 6.57 -2.75 0.29
C ALA A 117 7.75 -3.70 0.08
N GLY A 118 8.98 -3.25 0.36
CA GLY A 118 10.19 -4.04 0.29
C GLY A 118 10.21 -5.24 1.24
N GLU A 119 9.35 -5.27 2.26
CA GLU A 119 9.18 -6.43 3.12
C GLU A 119 8.54 -7.64 2.39
N GLU A 120 8.02 -7.46 1.17
CA GLU A 120 7.50 -8.56 0.33
C GLU A 120 8.50 -9.72 0.25
N LYS A 121 9.80 -9.41 0.11
CA LYS A 121 10.87 -10.42 0.01
C LYS A 121 10.93 -11.37 1.21
N TYR A 122 10.36 -10.97 2.35
CA TYR A 122 10.29 -11.76 3.58
C TYR A 122 8.92 -12.42 3.79
N TYR A 123 7.93 -12.17 2.94
CA TYR A 123 6.61 -12.78 3.06
C TYR A 123 6.56 -14.12 2.32
N ASN A 124 6.31 -15.20 3.07
CA ASN A 124 6.10 -16.53 2.51
C ASN A 124 4.62 -16.74 2.20
N TYR A 125 4.30 -16.73 0.91
CA TYR A 125 2.96 -16.92 0.39
C TYR A 125 2.36 -18.29 0.69
N ALA A 126 3.16 -19.36 0.75
CA ALA A 126 2.65 -20.69 1.01
C ALA A 126 2.18 -20.81 2.47
N SER A 127 3.00 -20.37 3.42
CA SER A 127 2.71 -20.46 4.85
C SER A 127 1.88 -19.30 5.40
N ASN A 128 1.72 -18.20 4.66
CA ASN A 128 1.08 -16.96 5.16
C ASN A 128 1.81 -16.40 6.39
N THR A 129 3.14 -16.39 6.36
CA THR A 129 3.98 -15.92 7.48
C THR A 129 5.17 -15.13 6.96
N CYS A 130 5.74 -14.29 7.83
CA CYS A 130 7.06 -13.72 7.57
C CYS A 130 8.16 -14.78 7.75
N GLU A 131 9.27 -14.60 7.06
CA GLU A 131 10.51 -15.33 7.32
C GLU A 131 10.94 -15.15 8.79
N ALA A 132 11.57 -16.18 9.38
CA ALA A 132 11.97 -16.15 10.77
C ALA A 132 12.89 -14.96 11.09
N GLY A 133 12.51 -14.16 12.09
CA GLY A 133 13.26 -12.97 12.49
C GLY A 133 13.12 -11.77 11.53
N LYS A 134 12.20 -11.83 10.57
CA LYS A 134 11.89 -10.73 9.64
C LYS A 134 10.49 -10.20 9.87
N LEU A 135 10.26 -8.97 9.38
CA LEU A 135 8.95 -8.33 9.35
C LEU A 135 8.42 -8.35 7.93
N CYS A 136 7.10 -8.50 7.81
CA CYS A 136 6.35 -8.40 6.57
C CYS A 136 4.97 -7.78 6.76
N GLY A 137 4.67 -7.31 7.99
CA GLY A 137 3.36 -6.77 8.37
C GLY A 137 3.03 -5.46 7.68
N HIS A 138 4.04 -4.63 7.38
CA HIS A 138 3.81 -3.38 6.66
C HIS A 138 3.44 -3.66 5.21
N TYR A 139 4.16 -4.60 4.57
CA TYR A 139 3.82 -5.08 3.24
C TYR A 139 2.39 -5.63 3.20
N THR A 140 2.06 -6.61 4.06
CA THR A 140 0.74 -7.25 4.04
C THR A 140 -0.39 -6.26 4.30
N GLN A 141 -0.17 -5.22 5.11
CA GLN A 141 -1.16 -4.15 5.31
C GLN A 141 -1.41 -3.32 4.05
N ILE A 142 -0.36 -2.99 3.27
CA ILE A 142 -0.51 -2.23 2.02
C ILE A 142 -1.39 -3.00 1.01
N VAL A 143 -1.15 -4.30 0.89
CA VAL A 143 -1.82 -5.18 -0.09
C VAL A 143 -3.05 -5.88 0.49
N TRP A 144 -3.51 -5.48 1.68
CA TRP A 144 -4.67 -6.11 2.31
C TRP A 144 -5.94 -5.85 1.50
N ARG A 145 -6.57 -6.92 1.02
CA ARG A 145 -7.66 -6.86 0.04
C ARG A 145 -8.91 -6.15 0.55
N SER A 146 -9.27 -6.36 1.81
CA SER A 146 -10.48 -5.73 2.40
C SER A 146 -10.26 -4.27 2.78
N THR A 147 -9.02 -3.79 2.84
CA THR A 147 -8.70 -2.39 3.09
C THR A 147 -9.02 -1.58 1.84
N THR A 148 -9.77 -0.48 2.00
CA THR A 148 -10.27 0.33 0.89
C THR A 148 -9.89 1.79 1.01
N ARG A 149 -9.58 2.25 2.23
CA ARG A 149 -9.30 3.64 2.56
C ARG A 149 -7.94 3.79 3.21
N LEU A 150 -7.28 4.91 2.89
CA LEU A 150 -5.96 5.27 3.38
C LEU A 150 -5.94 6.74 3.77
N GLY A 151 -5.27 7.07 4.87
CA GLY A 151 -4.87 8.45 5.14
C GLY A 151 -3.54 8.45 5.90
N CYS A 152 -2.65 9.36 5.53
CA CYS A 152 -1.29 9.38 6.07
C CYS A 152 -0.84 10.78 6.43
N ALA A 153 0.18 10.86 7.27
CA ALA A 153 0.86 12.09 7.61
C ALA A 153 2.36 11.89 7.70
N ARG A 154 3.09 12.96 7.40
CA ARG A 154 4.53 13.08 7.56
C ARG A 154 4.83 14.31 8.41
N VAL A 155 5.65 14.19 9.45
CA VAL A 155 6.14 15.31 10.27
C VAL A 155 7.66 15.33 10.32
N LEU A 156 8.22 16.50 10.60
CA LEU A 156 9.61 16.65 11.02
C LEU A 156 9.65 16.64 12.55
N CYS A 157 10.46 15.77 13.11
CA CYS A 157 10.70 15.67 14.55
C CYS A 157 11.68 16.76 15.02
N ASP A 158 11.70 17.03 16.32
CA ASP A 158 12.49 18.11 16.92
C ASP A 158 14.01 17.84 16.83
N ASP A 159 14.40 16.57 16.67
CA ASP A 159 15.78 16.12 16.42
C ASP A 159 16.22 16.23 14.95
N GLY A 160 15.31 16.63 14.05
CA GLY A 160 15.57 16.76 12.61
C GLY A 160 15.30 15.49 11.79
N ASP A 161 14.84 14.42 12.43
CA ASP A 161 14.42 13.19 11.76
C ASP A 161 12.97 13.29 11.26
N VAL A 162 12.54 12.27 10.51
CA VAL A 162 11.21 12.22 9.91
C VAL A 162 10.40 11.07 10.49
N PHE A 163 9.19 11.40 10.93
CA PHE A 163 8.17 10.43 11.31
C PHE A 163 7.04 10.46 10.29
N MET A 164 6.59 9.29 9.84
CA MET A 164 5.39 9.15 9.02
C MET A 164 4.51 8.04 9.54
N THR A 165 3.20 8.21 9.40
CA THR A 165 2.23 7.17 9.71
C THR A 165 1.11 7.16 8.69
N CYS A 166 0.62 5.97 8.36
CA CYS A 166 -0.52 5.72 7.49
C CYS A 166 -1.54 4.87 8.22
N ASN A 167 -2.81 5.26 8.20
CA ASN A 167 -3.91 4.49 8.74
C ASN A 167 -4.76 3.89 7.62
N TYR A 168 -5.20 2.67 7.84
CA TYR A 168 -5.87 1.81 6.86
C TYR A 168 -7.24 1.40 7.38
N ASP A 169 -8.26 1.52 6.53
CA ASP A 169 -9.62 1.10 6.87
C ASP A 169 -10.33 0.38 5.71
N PRO A 170 -11.06 -0.72 5.98
CA PRO A 170 -11.00 -1.54 7.19
C PRO A 170 -9.59 -2.03 7.53
N VAL A 171 -9.34 -2.31 8.82
CA VAL A 171 -8.07 -2.86 9.33
C VAL A 171 -7.67 -4.15 8.61
N GLY A 172 -6.37 -4.32 8.37
CA GLY A 172 -5.79 -5.54 7.82
C GLY A 172 -5.11 -6.41 8.86
N ASN A 173 -4.22 -7.30 8.42
CA ASN A 173 -3.35 -8.12 9.27
C ASN A 173 -4.08 -8.95 10.34
N TYR A 174 -5.31 -9.40 10.06
CA TYR A 174 -5.99 -10.36 10.93
C TYR A 174 -5.20 -11.67 11.00
N ILE A 175 -4.92 -12.11 12.23
CA ILE A 175 -4.18 -13.36 12.49
C ILE A 175 -4.85 -14.53 11.76
N GLY A 176 -4.07 -15.25 10.96
CA GLY A 176 -4.52 -16.42 10.20
C GLY A 176 -5.24 -16.10 8.89
N GLN A 177 -5.50 -14.83 8.57
CA GLN A 177 -6.06 -14.43 7.27
C GLN A 177 -4.95 -14.01 6.31
N ARG A 178 -5.20 -14.19 5.01
CA ARG A 178 -4.28 -13.81 3.94
C ARG A 178 -4.61 -12.38 3.48
N PRO A 179 -3.60 -11.62 3.04
CA PRO A 179 -3.84 -10.30 2.45
C PRO A 179 -4.62 -10.37 1.14
N TYR A 180 -4.52 -11.47 0.37
CA TYR A 180 -5.27 -11.75 -0.86
C TYR A 180 -5.31 -13.24 -1.22
#